data_AF-A0AAE0QZ11-F1
#
_entry.id   AF-A0AAE0QZ11-F1
#
_cell.length_a   1.000
_cell.length_b   1.000
_cell.length_c   1.000
_cell.angle_alpha   90.00
_cell.angle_beta   90.00
_cell.angle_gamma   90.00
#
_symmetry.space_group_name_H-M   'P 1'
#
loop_
_entity.id
_entity.type
_entity.pdbx_description
1 polymer ?
#
loop_
_entity_poly.entity_id
_entity_poly.type
_entity_poly.pdbx_seq_one_letter_code
_entity_poly.pdbx_strand_id
1 'polypeptide(L)'
;MVCYACELMNQGILALVSSTGCAAARALQSLTDAMHIPHLFVQRGGGGAPRAECVFNTRADAETYTLAARPPVRIDHVLLTLLSDLHWRKFIIFYDAEYGE
;
A
#
# COMPACT_ATOMS: atom_id res chain seq x y z
N MET A 1 3.75 7.62 14.61
CA MET A 1 4.22 7.91 13.24
C MET A 1 3.57 9.18 12.67
N VAL A 2 2.24 9.33 12.75
CA VAL A 2 1.53 10.55 12.29
C VAL A 2 2.06 11.83 12.95
N CYS A 3 2.36 11.83 14.26
CA CYS A 3 2.92 13.01 14.93
C CYS A 3 4.23 13.50 14.31
N TYR A 4 5.12 12.58 13.91
CA TYR A 4 6.37 12.94 13.23
C TYR A 4 6.12 13.55 11.85
N ALA A 5 5.08 13.08 11.13
CA ALA A 5 4.70 13.67 9.87
C ALA A 5 4.22 15.13 10.06
N CYS A 6 3.42 15.41 11.10
CA CYS A 6 3.01 16.79 11.40
C CYS A 6 4.18 17.72 11.71
N GLU A 7 5.19 17.24 12.46
CA GLU A 7 6.39 18.03 12.74
C GLU A 7 7.17 18.35 11.46
N LEU A 8 7.31 17.39 10.54
CA LEU A 8 7.94 17.60 9.23
C LEU A 8 7.14 18.61 8.39
N MET A 9 5.81 18.56 8.43
CA MET A 9 4.95 19.52 7.73
C MET A 9 5.14 20.94 8.26
N ASN A 10 5.30 21.10 9.58
CA ASN A 10 5.58 22.41 10.19
C ASN A 10 6.96 22.98 9.81
N GLN A 11 7.90 22.14 9.39
CA GLN A 11 9.20 22.57 8.87
C GLN A 11 9.13 23.04 7.40
N GLY A 12 7.99 22.88 6.71
CA GLY A 12 7.81 23.33 5.34
C GLY A 12 8.39 22.38 4.28
N ILE A 13 8.08 21.09 4.37
CA ILE A 13 8.45 20.11 3.34
C ILE A 13 7.63 20.27 2.06
N LEU A 14 8.25 19.99 0.90
CA LEU A 14 7.57 19.99 -0.41
C LEU A 14 6.83 18.68 -0.70
N ALA A 15 7.30 17.56 -0.13
CA ALA A 15 6.70 16.25 -0.27
C ALA A 15 7.07 15.37 0.92
N LEU A 16 6.17 14.43 1.25
CA LEU A 16 6.39 13.41 2.27
C LEU A 16 6.71 12.07 1.58
N VAL A 17 7.81 11.43 1.93
CA VAL A 17 8.13 10.07 1.49
C VAL A 17 8.00 9.13 2.69
N SER A 18 7.20 8.07 2.58
CA SER A 18 7.02 7.10 3.65
C SER A 18 7.26 5.66 3.19
N SER A 19 7.91 4.86 4.05
CA SER A 19 8.11 3.43 3.83
C SER A 19 7.55 2.64 5.02
N THR A 20 6.28 2.29 4.94
CA THR A 20 5.51 1.73 6.08
C THR A 20 4.53 0.63 5.62
N GLY A 21 3.91 -0.06 6.58
CA GLY A 21 2.83 -1.02 6.33
C GLY A 21 1.46 -0.33 6.14
N CYS A 22 0.43 -1.09 5.80
CA CYS A 22 -0.86 -0.54 5.35
C CYS A 22 -1.63 0.22 6.43
N ALA A 23 -1.47 -0.13 7.72
CA ALA A 23 -2.11 0.61 8.81
C ALA A 23 -1.59 2.05 8.92
N ALA A 24 -0.26 2.23 8.90
CA ALA A 24 0.36 3.55 8.96
C ALA A 24 0.13 4.34 7.66
N ALA A 25 0.19 3.67 6.51
CA ALA A 25 -0.06 4.26 5.20
C ALA A 25 -1.45 4.93 5.12
N ARG A 26 -2.49 4.26 5.62
CA ARG A 26 -3.86 4.82 5.68
C ARG A 26 -3.93 6.09 6.51
N ALA A 27 -3.29 6.09 7.69
CA ALA A 27 -3.30 7.26 8.56
C ALA A 27 -2.52 8.44 7.94
N LEU A 28 -1.39 8.16 7.27
CA LEU A 28 -0.61 9.18 6.56
C LEU A 28 -1.36 9.74 5.36
N GLN A 29 -2.06 8.90 4.59
CA GLN A 29 -2.88 9.35 3.47
C GLN A 29 -3.96 10.34 3.92
N SER A 30 -4.69 10.03 4.99
CA SER A 30 -5.69 10.96 5.53
C SER A 30 -5.09 12.30 5.98
N LEU A 31 -3.86 12.30 6.51
CA LEU A 31 -3.18 13.53 6.91
C LEU A 31 -2.70 14.33 5.69
N THR A 32 -2.10 13.66 4.72
CA THR A 32 -1.53 14.31 3.52
C THR A 32 -2.60 14.91 2.64
N ASP A 33 -3.76 14.24 2.56
CA ASP A 33 -4.91 14.76 1.83
C ASP A 33 -5.50 16.00 2.53
N ALA A 34 -5.54 16.03 3.87
CA ALA A 34 -6.00 17.21 4.61
C ALA A 34 -5.05 18.41 4.45
N MET A 35 -3.75 18.16 4.40
CA MET A 35 -2.71 19.18 4.33
C MET A 35 -2.31 19.56 2.89
N HIS A 36 -2.85 18.88 1.88
CA HIS A 36 -2.51 19.06 0.46
C HIS A 36 -0.99 18.90 0.20
N ILE A 37 -0.37 17.91 0.86
CA ILE A 37 1.06 17.65 0.73
C ILE A 37 1.27 16.38 -0.10
N PRO A 38 1.99 16.44 -1.24
CA PRO A 38 2.30 15.27 -2.04
C PRO A 38 2.97 14.17 -1.20
N HIS A 39 2.43 12.98 -1.23
CA HIS A 39 2.86 11.85 -0.42
C HIS A 39 3.26 10.66 -1.30
N LEU A 40 4.56 10.37 -1.35
CA LEU A 40 5.09 9.19 -2.03
C LEU A 40 5.15 8.01 -1.05
N PHE A 41 4.33 7.00 -1.28
CA PHE A 41 4.20 5.84 -0.42
C PHE A 41 4.91 4.61 -1.00
N VAL A 42 5.85 4.06 -0.22
CA VAL A 42 6.57 2.82 -0.53
C VAL A 42 6.08 1.73 0.42
N GLN A 43 5.17 0.89 -0.05
CA GLN A 43 4.59 -0.18 0.75
C GLN A 43 5.65 -1.19 1.20
N ARG A 44 5.74 -1.40 2.53
CA ARG A 44 6.43 -2.54 3.15
C ARG A 44 5.44 -3.67 3.38
N GLY A 45 5.84 -4.91 3.06
CA GLY A 45 5.10 -6.10 3.47
C GLY A 45 5.49 -6.54 4.88
N GLY A 46 4.63 -7.32 5.54
CA GLY A 46 4.96 -8.03 6.78
C GLY A 46 5.99 -9.13 6.52
N GLY A 47 7.08 -9.16 7.30
CA GLY A 47 7.93 -10.34 7.50
C GLY A 47 8.60 -11.05 6.30
N GLY A 48 8.39 -10.61 5.05
CA GLY A 48 8.73 -11.38 3.84
C GLY A 48 7.54 -12.11 3.20
N ALA A 49 6.34 -11.98 3.78
CA ALA A 49 5.09 -12.43 3.17
C ALA A 49 4.80 -11.70 1.84
N PRO A 50 4.10 -12.34 0.90
CA PRO A 50 3.72 -11.67 -0.35
C PRO A 50 2.80 -10.49 -0.04
N ARG A 51 3.05 -9.35 -0.68
CA ARG A 51 2.27 -8.13 -0.42
C ARG A 51 0.85 -8.26 -0.98
N ALA A 52 -0.12 -7.71 -0.26
CA ALA A 52 -1.44 -7.36 -0.76
C ALA A 52 -1.52 -5.85 -0.98
N GLU A 53 -2.33 -5.34 -1.90
CA GLU A 53 -2.50 -3.89 -2.07
C GLU A 53 -3.12 -3.27 -0.81
N CYS A 54 -2.61 -2.13 -0.34
CA CYS A 54 -3.24 -1.43 0.78
C CYS A 54 -4.58 -0.82 0.34
N VAL A 55 -5.62 -1.00 1.16
CA VAL A 55 -6.90 -0.31 0.96
C VAL A 55 -6.81 1.11 1.48
N PHE A 56 -6.94 2.11 0.61
CA PHE A 56 -6.95 3.52 0.98
C PHE A 56 -8.37 4.06 1.11
N ASN A 57 -8.53 5.14 1.90
CA ASN A 57 -9.80 5.84 2.01
C ASN A 57 -9.94 6.80 0.81
N THR A 58 -10.32 6.26 -0.34
CA THR A 58 -10.63 7.08 -1.52
C THR A 58 -12.05 7.61 -1.40
N ARG A 59 -12.20 8.92 -1.28
CA ARG A 59 -13.50 9.59 -1.43
C ARG A 59 -13.63 10.07 -2.88
N ALA A 60 -14.76 9.81 -3.52
CA ALA A 60 -14.96 10.07 -4.95
C ALA A 60 -14.67 11.52 -5.39
N ASP A 61 -14.86 12.48 -4.48
CA ASP A 61 -14.69 13.91 -4.74
C ASP A 61 -13.44 14.53 -4.07
N ALA A 62 -12.59 13.72 -3.42
CA ALA A 62 -11.41 14.22 -2.73
C ALA A 62 -10.15 14.07 -3.59
N GLU A 63 -9.34 15.13 -3.64
CA GLU A 63 -8.01 15.05 -4.22
C GLU A 63 -7.15 14.08 -3.42
N THR A 64 -6.57 13.10 -4.11
CA THR A 64 -5.69 12.10 -3.51
C THR A 64 -4.25 12.55 -3.66
N TYR A 65 -3.59 12.83 -2.54
CA TYR A 65 -2.20 13.27 -2.52
C TYR A 65 -1.21 12.12 -2.37
N THR A 66 -1.71 10.90 -2.17
CA THR A 66 -0.89 9.69 -2.00
C THR A 66 -0.65 8.97 -3.31
N LEU A 67 0.62 8.85 -3.70
CA LEU A 67 1.09 8.11 -4.86
C LEU A 67 1.82 6.84 -4.40
N ALA A 68 1.30 5.67 -4.78
CA ALA A 68 1.98 4.40 -4.53
C ALA A 68 3.17 4.27 -5.50
N ALA A 69 4.38 4.21 -4.96
CA ALA A 69 5.61 4.07 -5.73
C ALA A 69 5.83 2.65 -6.27
N ARG A 70 5.25 1.64 -5.61
CA ARG A 70 5.36 0.24 -6.03
C ARG A 70 4.29 -0.07 -7.07
N PRO A 71 4.60 -0.89 -8.09
CA PRO A 71 3.61 -1.30 -9.07
C PRO A 71 2.50 -2.11 -8.41
N PRO A 72 1.29 -2.17 -8.99
CA PRO A 72 0.19 -2.96 -8.44
C PRO A 72 0.58 -4.44 -8.30
N VAL A 73 -0.02 -5.13 -7.32
CA VAL A 73 0.16 -6.57 -7.14
C VAL A 73 -0.46 -7.29 -8.34
N ARG A 74 0.32 -8.09 -9.06
CA ARG A 74 -0.15 -8.93 -10.18
C ARG A 74 0.09 -10.42 -9.97
N ILE A 75 0.20 -10.84 -8.71
CA ILE A 75 0.47 -12.24 -8.37
C ILE A 75 -0.71 -13.14 -8.74
N ASP A 76 -1.93 -12.59 -8.73
CA ASP A 76 -3.17 -13.20 -9.19
C ASP A 76 -3.09 -13.61 -10.67
N HIS A 77 -2.64 -12.69 -11.54
CA HIS A 77 -2.52 -12.94 -12.97
C HIS A 77 -1.49 -14.03 -13.24
N VAL A 78 -0.33 -13.95 -12.58
CA VAL A 78 0.74 -14.94 -12.73
C VAL A 78 0.28 -16.32 -12.25
N LEU A 79 -0.41 -16.38 -11.11
CA LEU A 79 -0.92 -17.64 -10.55
C LEU A 79 -1.97 -18.27 -11.47
N LEU A 80 -2.91 -17.47 -12.00
CA LEU A 80 -3.93 -17.97 -12.93
C LEU A 80 -3.34 -18.50 -14.24
N THR A 81 -2.34 -17.81 -14.78
CA THR A 81 -1.62 -18.29 -15.98
C THR A 81 -0.91 -19.61 -15.67
N LEU A 82 -0.18 -19.71 -14.56
CA LEU A 82 0.51 -20.94 -14.16
C LEU A 82 -0.43 -22.12 -13.94
N LEU A 83 -1.55 -21.91 -13.25
CA LEU A 83 -2.54 -22.96 -13.01
C LEU A 83 -3.15 -23.47 -14.32
N SER A 84 -3.36 -22.56 -15.27
CA SER A 84 -3.90 -22.88 -16.60
C SER A 84 -2.90 -23.67 -17.42
N ASP A 85 -1.64 -23.24 -17.46
CA ASP A 85 -0.54 -23.87 -18.20
C ASP A 85 -0.20 -25.27 -17.65
N LEU A 86 -0.32 -25.46 -16.34
CA LEU A 86 -0.12 -26.77 -15.69
C LEU A 86 -1.37 -27.67 -15.75
N HIS A 87 -2.48 -27.19 -16.32
CA HIS A 87 -3.76 -27.89 -16.37
C HIS A 87 -4.26 -28.42 -15.01
N TRP A 88 -3.98 -27.70 -13.93
CA TRP A 88 -4.40 -28.10 -12.59
C TRP A 88 -5.91 -27.89 -12.41
N ARG A 89 -6.64 -28.98 -12.11
CA ARG A 89 -8.10 -28.94 -11.85
C ARG A 89 -8.45 -28.79 -10.37
N LYS A 90 -7.56 -29.18 -9.47
CA LYS A 90 -7.74 -29.14 -8.03
C LYS A 90 -6.41 -28.83 -7.37
N PHE A 91 -6.38 -27.80 -6.53
CA PHE A 91 -5.19 -27.32 -5.82
C PHE A 91 -5.60 -26.71 -4.49
N ILE A 92 -4.60 -26.46 -3.64
CA ILE A 92 -4.75 -25.79 -2.34
C ILE A 92 -3.73 -24.66 -2.30
N ILE A 93 -4.15 -23.48 -1.83
CA ILE A 93 -3.26 -22.33 -1.62
C ILE A 93 -3.02 -22.21 -0.12
N PHE A 94 -1.75 -22.29 0.29
CA PHE A 94 -1.34 -22.00 1.65
C PHE A 94 -0.84 -20.57 1.74
N TYR A 95 -1.25 -19.86 2.80
CA TYR A 95 -0.81 -18.50 3.09
C TYR A 95 -0.52 -18.37 4.58
N ASP A 96 0.40 -17.47 4.91
CA ASP A 96 0.75 -17.17 6.30
C ASP A 96 -0.24 -16.15 6.91
N ALA A 97 -0.26 -16.06 8.24
CA ALA A 97 -1.11 -15.14 8.99
C ALA A 97 -0.83 -13.66 8.66
N GLU A 98 0.37 -13.34 8.18
CA GLU A 98 0.76 -11.98 7.78
C GLU A 98 0.32 -11.60 6.35
N TYR A 99 -0.27 -12.53 5.59
CA TYR A 99 -0.71 -12.26 4.23
C TYR A 99 -1.94 -11.33 4.23
N GLY A 100 -1.74 -10.07 3.83
CA GLY A 100 -2.81 -9.06 3.75
C GLY A 100 -2.66 -7.88 4.71
N GLU A 101 -1.67 -7.93 5.61
CA GLU A 101 -1.39 -6.88 6.60
C GLU A 101 -0.58 -5.69 6.05
#